data_AF-C0BS04-F1
#
_entry.id   AF-C0BS04-F1
#
_cell.length_a   1.000
_cell.length_b   1.000
_cell.length_c   1.000
_cell.angle_alpha   90.00
_cell.angle_beta   90.00
_cell.angle_gamma   90.00
#
_symmetry.space_group_name_H-M   'P 1'
#
loop_
_entity.id
_entity.type
_entity.pdbx_description
1 polymer ?
#
loop_
_entity_poly.entity_id
_entity_poly.type
_entity_poly.pdbx_seq_one_letter_code
_entity_poly.pdbx_strand_id
1 'polypeptide(L)'
;MGIMSVEVPSVEELLTMTEPACYGDDVSSEGTRGGALHLSSVLPAVSNAIGYPMPTAVHPDPKRLQGALGIPDATSVVVALVDGLGYWNLNMRLGHAPYLRALMNDTANQRPIATCMPSTTVAAMSTFGTGTCPGMTGMTGYTQLNPKTDEICQLISFKNAIPPLELQQQPTIFERLSAQDVRVTSSGLPKFAFSALTQAALRGSDYISNDDPRKRIAAAAQAAKTPGLTYLYLRDTDKVGHNYGWDSDKWIGTYERVDAQLGLLRRSVPKGTLIVIVADHGMITTDPESVIDIAQDQRLMQGVAHVGGEPRCVMLYAEQGENPEDIATRWRSVLEDRAQVRTRSQAMDEGVYGPVEARVEPMIGDVIVSAAKVVTIVDSRTQAEKAMHLPSVHGSLTMLESDIPCLIDVA
;
A
#
# COMPACT_ATOMS: atom_id res chain seq x y z
N MET A 1 -5.30 -30.56 19.04
CA MET A 1 -5.77 -30.45 17.64
C MET A 1 -4.73 -29.63 16.91
N GLY A 2 -4.12 -30.16 15.85
CA GLY A 2 -3.11 -29.42 15.10
C GLY A 2 -3.75 -28.15 14.54
N ILE A 3 -3.16 -26.99 14.82
CA ILE A 3 -3.54 -25.73 14.21
C ILE A 3 -3.21 -25.90 12.73
N MET A 4 -4.23 -26.00 11.88
CA MET A 4 -4.02 -25.99 10.43
C MET A 4 -3.48 -24.60 10.10
N SER A 5 -2.20 -24.52 9.74
CA SER A 5 -1.64 -23.32 9.12
C SER A 5 -2.41 -23.03 7.84
N VAL A 6 -2.61 -21.75 7.50
CA VAL A 6 -3.16 -21.35 6.20
C VAL A 6 -2.38 -22.06 5.11
N GLU A 7 -3.09 -22.81 4.25
CA GLU A 7 -2.48 -23.45 3.10
C GLU A 7 -2.00 -22.35 2.15
N VAL A 8 -0.70 -22.30 1.89
CA VAL A 8 -0.11 -21.30 1.01
C VAL A 8 -0.41 -21.72 -0.42
N PRO A 9 -1.13 -20.90 -1.21
CA PRO A 9 -1.38 -21.20 -2.62
C PRO A 9 -0.06 -21.33 -3.39
N SER A 10 -0.12 -21.97 -4.55
CA SER A 10 1.04 -22.01 -5.44
C SER A 10 1.44 -20.60 -5.87
N VAL A 11 2.72 -20.41 -6.22
CA VAL A 11 3.20 -19.11 -6.72
C VAL A 11 2.43 -18.66 -7.97
N GLU A 12 2.02 -19.59 -8.83
CA GLU A 12 1.22 -19.29 -10.02
C GLU A 12 -0.17 -18.73 -9.68
N GLU A 13 -0.87 -19.34 -8.72
CA GLU A 13 -2.14 -18.83 -8.21
C GLU A 13 -1.95 -17.44 -7.58
N LEU A 14 -0.91 -17.27 -6.78
CA LEU A 14 -0.62 -15.99 -6.12
C LEU A 14 -0.27 -14.85 -7.09
N LEU A 15 0.21 -15.18 -8.29
CA LEU A 15 0.54 -14.25 -9.36
C LEU A 15 -0.60 -14.05 -10.36
N THR A 16 -1.75 -14.69 -10.12
CA THR A 16 -2.96 -14.47 -10.91
C THR A 16 -3.56 -13.11 -10.57
N MET A 17 -4.09 -12.43 -11.60
CA MET A 17 -4.73 -11.14 -11.42
C MET A 17 -6.00 -11.30 -10.58
N THR A 18 -6.12 -10.48 -9.53
CA THR A 18 -7.34 -10.39 -8.75
C THR A 18 -8.26 -9.30 -9.29
N GLU A 19 -9.49 -9.26 -8.78
CA GLU A 19 -10.38 -8.12 -8.97
C GLU A 19 -9.94 -6.94 -8.07
N PRO A 20 -10.19 -5.68 -8.50
CA PRO A 20 -10.00 -4.51 -7.65
C PRO A 20 -10.74 -4.67 -6.32
N ALA A 21 -10.06 -4.34 -5.21
CA ALA A 21 -10.71 -4.35 -3.91
C ALA A 21 -11.77 -3.24 -3.83
N CYS A 22 -12.97 -3.59 -3.36
CA CYS A 22 -14.03 -2.62 -3.13
C CYS A 22 -13.78 -1.83 -1.84
N TYR A 23 -14.42 -0.67 -1.73
CA TYR A 23 -14.43 0.16 -0.53
C TYR A 23 -15.83 0.13 0.10
N GLY A 24 -15.91 0.17 1.43
CA GLY A 24 -17.18 0.11 2.17
C GLY A 24 -17.04 -0.60 3.51
N ASP A 25 -18.12 -0.68 4.29
CA ASP A 25 -18.09 -1.28 5.65
C ASP A 25 -18.63 -2.71 5.71
N ASP A 26 -19.11 -3.23 4.59
CA ASP A 26 -19.56 -4.61 4.52
C ASP A 26 -18.34 -5.56 4.53
N VAL A 27 -18.41 -6.61 5.34
CA VAL A 27 -17.60 -7.80 5.10
C VAL A 27 -18.25 -8.49 3.93
N SER A 28 -17.59 -8.43 2.80
CA SER A 28 -18.13 -8.87 1.54
C SER A 28 -18.48 -10.37 1.55
N SER A 29 -19.45 -10.77 0.72
CA SER A 29 -19.81 -12.18 0.50
C SER A 29 -18.65 -12.98 -0.12
N GLU A 30 -18.72 -14.32 -0.08
CA GLU A 30 -17.75 -15.20 -0.75
C GLU A 30 -17.42 -14.69 -2.17
N GLY A 31 -16.15 -14.39 -2.43
CA GLY A 31 -15.63 -13.99 -3.74
C GLY A 31 -15.27 -12.52 -3.92
N THR A 32 -15.74 -11.59 -3.08
CA THR A 32 -15.45 -10.15 -3.25
C THR A 32 -14.33 -9.70 -2.31
N ARG A 33 -13.32 -8.99 -2.82
CA ARG A 33 -12.16 -8.50 -2.04
C ARG A 33 -12.38 -7.08 -1.51
N GLY A 34 -11.82 -6.75 -0.36
CA GLY A 34 -11.89 -5.41 0.23
C GLY A 34 -13.07 -5.23 1.19
N GLY A 35 -13.84 -4.16 1.00
CA GLY A 35 -14.88 -3.73 1.92
C GLY A 35 -14.26 -3.37 3.28
N ALA A 36 -14.80 -3.93 4.35
CA ALA A 36 -14.25 -3.73 5.69
C ALA A 36 -12.87 -4.37 5.91
N LEU A 37 -12.47 -5.28 5.02
CA LEU A 37 -11.17 -5.94 5.02
C LEU A 37 -10.22 -5.26 4.02
N HIS A 38 -10.03 -3.96 4.21
CA HIS A 38 -9.19 -3.13 3.36
C HIS A 38 -8.25 -2.23 4.18
N LEU A 39 -7.11 -1.84 3.59
CA LEU A 39 -6.13 -0.95 4.23
C LEU A 39 -6.75 0.37 4.72
N SER A 40 -7.71 0.94 3.96
CA SER A 40 -8.44 2.16 4.34
C SER A 40 -9.29 2.00 5.60
N SER A 41 -9.61 0.78 6.00
CA SER A 41 -10.45 0.49 7.17
C SER A 41 -9.66 0.53 8.48
N VAL A 42 -8.33 0.39 8.44
CA VAL A 42 -7.50 0.18 9.62
C VAL A 42 -7.55 1.36 10.59
N LEU A 43 -7.26 2.58 10.14
CA LEU A 43 -7.27 3.75 11.03
C LEU A 43 -8.68 4.14 11.51
N PRO A 44 -9.73 4.11 10.68
CA PRO A 44 -11.10 4.27 11.17
C PRO A 44 -11.48 3.23 12.24
N ALA A 45 -11.17 1.95 12.04
CA ALA A 45 -11.44 0.91 13.03
C ALA A 45 -10.68 1.15 14.35
N VAL A 46 -9.39 1.49 14.26
CA VAL A 46 -8.56 1.84 15.42
C VAL A 46 -9.10 3.08 16.13
N SER A 47 -9.60 4.08 15.39
CA SER A 47 -10.19 5.29 15.98
C SER A 47 -11.42 4.96 16.84
N ASN A 48 -12.27 4.02 16.39
CA ASN A 48 -13.40 3.56 17.20
C ASN A 48 -12.94 2.78 18.44
N ALA A 49 -11.95 1.90 18.28
CA ALA A 49 -11.40 1.11 19.38
C ALA A 49 -10.86 1.96 20.54
N ILE A 50 -10.34 3.17 20.24
CA ILE A 50 -9.87 4.15 21.24
C ILE A 50 -10.94 5.13 21.73
N GLY A 51 -12.19 4.97 21.28
CA GLY A 51 -13.34 5.78 21.70
C GLY A 51 -13.54 7.08 20.94
N TYR A 52 -12.86 7.28 19.80
CA TYR A 52 -12.94 8.48 18.96
C TYR A 52 -13.29 8.09 17.51
N PRO A 53 -14.51 7.61 17.23
CA PRO A 53 -14.89 7.12 15.90
C PRO A 53 -14.71 8.20 14.82
N MET A 54 -13.93 7.87 13.78
CA MET A 54 -13.66 8.73 12.63
C MET A 54 -14.25 8.14 11.34
N PRO A 55 -15.53 8.40 11.03
CA PRO A 55 -16.10 7.97 9.76
C PRO A 55 -15.42 8.71 8.60
N THR A 56 -15.28 8.07 7.46
CA THR A 56 -14.71 8.65 6.23
C THR A 56 -15.73 8.60 5.09
N ALA A 57 -15.39 9.20 3.95
CA ALA A 57 -16.28 9.22 2.79
C ALA A 57 -16.60 7.82 2.24
N VAL A 58 -15.72 6.84 2.46
CA VAL A 58 -15.91 5.45 2.01
C VAL A 58 -16.19 4.48 3.18
N HIS A 59 -16.08 4.96 4.42
CA HIS A 59 -16.31 4.17 5.63
C HIS A 59 -17.16 4.92 6.68
N PRO A 60 -18.48 4.97 6.54
CA PRO A 60 -19.37 5.66 7.47
C PRO A 60 -19.53 5.02 8.86
N ASP A 61 -19.20 3.72 9.03
CA ASP A 61 -19.37 2.97 10.29
C ASP A 61 -18.03 2.38 10.81
N PRO A 62 -17.21 3.18 11.51
CA PRO A 62 -15.97 2.72 12.15
C PRO A 62 -16.14 1.54 13.11
N LYS A 63 -17.31 1.39 13.75
CA LYS A 63 -17.57 0.29 14.69
C LYS A 63 -17.72 -1.03 13.94
N ARG A 64 -18.37 -1.00 12.78
CA ARG A 64 -18.45 -2.17 11.91
C ARG A 64 -17.08 -2.61 11.41
N LEU A 65 -16.24 -1.66 11.02
CA LEU A 65 -14.86 -1.94 10.64
C LEU A 65 -14.05 -2.57 11.77
N GLN A 66 -14.17 -2.04 12.99
CA GLN A 66 -13.54 -2.63 14.17
C GLN A 66 -13.94 -4.11 14.35
N GLY A 67 -15.25 -4.41 14.26
CA GLY A 67 -15.75 -5.79 14.37
C GLY A 67 -15.22 -6.70 13.26
N ALA A 68 -15.23 -6.22 12.01
CA ALA A 68 -14.72 -6.96 10.86
C ALA A 68 -13.23 -7.28 10.96
N LEU A 69 -12.42 -6.31 11.40
CA LEU A 69 -10.99 -6.46 11.58
C LEU A 69 -10.60 -7.23 12.85
N GLY A 70 -11.56 -7.57 13.72
CA GLY A 70 -11.30 -8.27 14.98
C GLY A 70 -10.52 -7.43 15.99
N ILE A 71 -10.64 -6.10 15.91
CA ILE A 71 -9.90 -5.17 16.77
C ILE A 71 -10.65 -5.02 18.11
N PRO A 72 -10.04 -5.35 19.26
CA PRO A 72 -10.67 -5.14 20.56
C PRO A 72 -10.66 -3.66 20.96
N ASP A 73 -11.51 -3.29 21.91
CA ASP A 73 -11.45 -1.96 22.55
C ASP A 73 -10.10 -1.80 23.28
N ALA A 74 -9.49 -0.62 23.15
CA ALA A 74 -8.20 -0.32 23.75
C ALA A 74 -8.07 1.17 24.05
N THR A 75 -7.34 1.55 25.10
CA THR A 75 -7.08 2.98 25.36
C THR A 75 -5.83 3.50 24.64
N SER A 76 -4.91 2.60 24.28
CA SER A 76 -3.64 2.92 23.61
C SER A 76 -3.38 1.90 22.52
N VAL A 77 -3.03 2.38 21.33
CA VAL A 77 -2.81 1.56 20.16
C VAL A 77 -1.48 1.92 19.51
N VAL A 78 -0.74 0.90 19.08
CA VAL A 78 0.39 1.04 18.15
C VAL A 78 0.04 0.37 16.84
N VAL A 79 -0.07 1.15 15.76
CA VAL A 79 -0.18 0.62 14.39
C VAL A 79 1.23 0.59 13.80
N ALA A 80 1.77 -0.61 13.60
CA ALA A 80 3.07 -0.84 12.99
C ALA A 80 2.88 -1.21 11.51
N LEU A 81 3.22 -0.29 10.60
CA LEU A 81 3.21 -0.53 9.17
C LEU A 81 4.60 -0.99 8.71
N VAL A 82 4.65 -2.19 8.15
CA VAL A 82 5.86 -2.82 7.61
C VAL A 82 5.80 -2.77 6.09
N ASP A 83 6.59 -1.88 5.50
CA ASP A 83 6.57 -1.60 4.06
C ASP A 83 6.99 -2.83 3.23
N GLY A 84 6.18 -3.21 2.24
CA GLY A 84 6.45 -4.35 1.36
C GLY A 84 6.37 -5.72 2.02
N LEU A 85 5.73 -5.86 3.20
CA LEU A 85 5.51 -7.14 3.86
C LEU A 85 4.13 -7.72 3.48
N GLY A 86 4.04 -8.31 2.29
CA GLY A 86 2.80 -8.97 1.83
C GLY A 86 2.42 -10.16 2.72
N TYR A 87 1.11 -10.46 2.79
CA TYR A 87 0.60 -11.55 3.62
C TYR A 87 1.17 -12.90 3.21
N TRP A 88 1.31 -13.12 1.90
CA TRP A 88 1.87 -14.35 1.36
C TRP A 88 3.39 -14.40 1.49
N ASN A 89 4.10 -13.28 1.33
CA ASN A 89 5.54 -13.20 1.62
C ASN A 89 5.83 -13.59 3.07
N LEU A 90 5.02 -13.11 4.02
CA LEU A 90 5.06 -13.48 5.43
C LEU A 90 4.83 -14.99 5.63
N ASN A 91 3.74 -15.54 5.07
CA ASN A 91 3.38 -16.95 5.23
C ASN A 91 4.47 -17.89 4.70
N MET A 92 5.02 -17.58 3.52
CA MET A 92 6.10 -18.34 2.89
C MET A 92 7.43 -18.30 3.66
N ARG A 93 7.58 -17.40 4.64
CA ARG A 93 8.80 -17.21 5.44
C ARG A 93 8.56 -17.28 6.95
N LEU A 94 7.44 -17.84 7.41
CA LEU A 94 7.10 -17.96 8.83
C LEU A 94 8.17 -18.63 9.70
N GLY A 95 9.00 -19.50 9.13
CA GLY A 95 10.14 -20.12 9.81
C GLY A 95 11.13 -19.12 10.41
N HIS A 96 11.25 -17.94 9.81
CA HIS A 96 12.22 -16.88 10.17
C HIS A 96 11.65 -15.80 11.10
N ALA A 97 10.36 -15.83 11.40
CA ALA A 97 9.70 -14.78 12.16
C ALA A 97 8.95 -15.35 13.36
N PRO A 98 9.65 -15.72 14.45
CA PRO A 98 9.03 -16.38 15.59
C PRO A 98 7.92 -15.56 16.26
N TYR A 99 8.01 -14.21 16.29
CA TYR A 99 6.95 -13.39 16.86
C TYR A 99 5.73 -13.33 15.94
N LEU A 100 5.90 -13.02 14.65
CA LEU A 100 4.79 -13.02 13.67
C LEU A 100 4.15 -14.41 13.56
N ARG A 101 4.95 -15.49 13.57
CA ARG A 101 4.44 -16.86 13.61
C ARG A 101 3.60 -17.16 14.83
N ALA A 102 3.96 -16.62 16.00
CA ALA A 102 3.14 -16.77 17.19
C ALA A 102 1.77 -16.10 17.01
N LEU A 103 1.71 -14.91 16.38
CA LEU A 103 0.45 -14.22 16.06
C LEU A 103 -0.39 -14.97 15.04
N MET A 104 0.23 -15.62 14.06
CA MET A 104 -0.44 -16.43 13.05
C MET A 104 -1.04 -17.74 13.60
N ASN A 105 -0.79 -18.10 14.86
CA ASN A 105 -1.50 -19.20 15.52
C ASN A 105 -2.93 -18.79 15.94
N ASP A 106 -3.23 -17.50 15.99
CA ASP A 106 -4.59 -17.02 16.19
C ASP A 106 -5.34 -17.00 14.85
N THR A 107 -6.50 -17.67 14.80
CA THR A 107 -7.36 -17.74 13.62
C THR A 107 -7.82 -16.36 13.14
N ALA A 108 -7.92 -15.36 14.01
CA ALA A 108 -8.27 -13.99 13.61
C ALA A 108 -7.22 -13.36 12.68
N ASN A 109 -5.96 -13.81 12.80
CA ASN A 109 -4.81 -13.34 12.02
C ASN A 109 -4.56 -14.19 10.77
N GLN A 110 -5.26 -15.32 10.62
CA GLN A 110 -5.10 -16.27 9.50
C GLN A 110 -5.90 -15.86 8.26
N ARG A 111 -5.98 -14.55 7.98
CA ARG A 111 -6.57 -14.02 6.76
C ARG A 111 -5.88 -12.73 6.31
N PRO A 112 -5.72 -12.51 4.99
CA PRO A 112 -5.28 -11.22 4.50
C PRO A 112 -6.39 -10.17 4.61
N ILE A 113 -6.00 -8.90 4.49
CA ILE A 113 -6.86 -7.81 4.02
C ILE A 113 -6.30 -7.30 2.68
N ALA A 114 -7.09 -6.57 1.91
CA ALA A 114 -6.65 -6.01 0.64
C ALA A 114 -6.02 -4.60 0.82
N THR A 115 -5.04 -4.26 -0.02
CA THR A 115 -4.58 -2.89 -0.24
C THR A 115 -5.28 -2.24 -1.44
N CYS A 116 -5.04 -0.94 -1.64
CA CYS A 116 -5.59 -0.18 -2.76
C CYS A 116 -4.86 -0.49 -4.08
N MET A 117 -5.39 0.04 -5.18
CA MET A 117 -4.74 -0.04 -6.49
C MET A 117 -4.33 1.36 -7.02
N PRO A 118 -3.11 1.51 -7.56
CA PRO A 118 -2.02 0.53 -7.59
C PRO A 118 -1.51 0.19 -6.17
N SER A 119 -0.99 -1.03 -6.01
CA SER A 119 -0.47 -1.52 -4.73
C SER A 119 0.94 -0.96 -4.48
N THR A 120 1.02 0.37 -4.34
CA THR A 120 2.27 1.12 -4.26
C THR A 120 2.26 2.01 -3.03
N THR A 121 3.44 2.23 -2.43
CA THR A 121 3.58 3.01 -1.19
C THR A 121 2.84 4.35 -1.27
N VAL A 122 2.92 5.06 -2.39
CA VAL A 122 2.25 6.36 -2.56
C VAL A 122 0.74 6.27 -2.37
N ALA A 123 0.08 5.39 -3.12
CA ALA A 123 -1.36 5.21 -3.09
C ALA A 123 -1.80 4.63 -1.74
N ALA A 124 -1.10 3.58 -1.29
CA ALA A 124 -1.40 2.85 -0.07
C ALA A 124 -1.24 3.71 1.20
N MET A 125 -0.16 4.50 1.30
CA MET A 125 0.06 5.37 2.46
C MET A 125 -1.00 6.48 2.56
N SER A 126 -1.39 7.08 1.43
CA SER A 126 -2.47 8.08 1.41
C SER A 126 -3.82 7.47 1.74
N THR A 127 -4.09 6.26 1.25
CA THR A 127 -5.28 5.47 1.55
C THR A 127 -5.36 5.13 3.03
N PHE A 128 -4.28 4.60 3.60
CA PHE A 128 -4.14 4.29 5.03
C PHE A 128 -4.37 5.52 5.90
N GLY A 129 -3.63 6.59 5.64
CA GLY A 129 -3.62 7.76 6.50
C GLY A 129 -4.91 8.58 6.50
N THR A 130 -5.68 8.51 5.41
CA THR A 130 -6.98 9.20 5.27
C THR A 130 -8.17 8.30 5.54
N GLY A 131 -7.99 6.98 5.48
CA GLY A 131 -9.07 6.00 5.47
C GLY A 131 -10.00 6.15 4.26
N THR A 132 -9.47 6.60 3.11
CA THR A 132 -10.23 6.81 1.86
C THR A 132 -9.68 5.96 0.72
N CYS A 133 -9.60 6.47 -0.51
CA CYS A 133 -9.14 5.74 -1.70
C CYS A 133 -8.30 6.64 -2.62
N PRO A 134 -7.48 6.07 -3.53
CA PRO A 134 -6.65 6.85 -4.45
C PRO A 134 -7.41 7.89 -5.29
N GLY A 135 -8.63 7.56 -5.72
CA GLY A 135 -9.52 8.44 -6.48
C GLY A 135 -9.97 9.70 -5.71
N MET A 136 -9.93 9.67 -4.38
CA MET A 136 -10.18 10.83 -3.53
C MET A 136 -8.88 11.49 -3.06
N THR A 137 -7.81 10.74 -2.82
CA THR A 137 -6.54 11.33 -2.36
C THR A 137 -5.78 12.04 -3.47
N GLY A 138 -5.99 11.69 -4.74
CA GLY A 138 -5.21 12.21 -5.86
C GLY A 138 -3.82 11.58 -5.98
N MET A 139 -3.53 10.57 -5.18
CA MET A 139 -2.26 9.85 -5.17
C MET A 139 -2.46 8.52 -5.91
N THR A 140 -2.48 8.57 -7.24
CA THR A 140 -2.97 7.47 -8.11
C THR A 140 -1.86 6.59 -8.67
N GLY A 141 -0.59 6.88 -8.38
CA GLY A 141 0.56 6.02 -8.70
C GLY A 141 1.87 6.56 -8.16
N TYR A 142 2.96 5.79 -8.32
CA TYR A 142 4.32 6.26 -8.01
C TYR A 142 4.71 7.49 -8.85
N THR A 143 4.43 7.44 -10.15
CA THR A 143 4.45 8.61 -11.04
C THR A 143 3.07 8.81 -11.66
N GLN A 144 2.72 10.06 -11.95
CA GLN A 144 1.44 10.41 -12.59
C GLN A 144 1.56 11.77 -13.29
N LEU A 145 0.60 12.12 -14.14
CA LEU A 145 0.56 13.43 -14.78
C LEU A 145 0.20 14.51 -13.74
N ASN A 146 0.95 15.61 -13.76
CA ASN A 146 0.56 16.85 -13.11
C ASN A 146 -0.28 17.68 -14.09
N PRO A 147 -1.61 17.78 -13.90
CA PRO A 147 -2.49 18.45 -14.86
C PRO A 147 -2.26 19.97 -14.94
N LYS A 148 -1.49 20.57 -14.02
CA LYS A 148 -1.16 22.00 -14.06
C LYS A 148 0.02 22.32 -14.96
N THR A 149 0.93 21.36 -15.13
CA THR A 149 2.19 21.56 -15.85
C THR A 149 2.29 20.69 -17.10
N ASP A 150 1.39 19.72 -17.25
CA ASP A 150 1.43 18.72 -18.33
C ASP A 150 2.76 17.94 -18.34
N GLU A 151 3.24 17.61 -17.14
CA GLU A 151 4.48 16.86 -16.94
C GLU A 151 4.24 15.65 -16.05
N ILE A 152 4.99 14.57 -16.26
CA ILE A 152 5.02 13.45 -15.31
C ILE A 152 5.74 13.90 -14.02
N CYS A 153 5.05 13.70 -12.91
CA CYS A 153 5.56 13.94 -11.57
C CYS A 153 5.85 12.62 -10.83
N GLN A 154 6.69 12.67 -9.81
CA GLN A 154 7.03 11.52 -8.96
C GLN A 154 6.69 11.81 -7.51
N LEU A 155 5.82 10.99 -6.91
CA LEU A 155 5.12 11.33 -5.67
C LEU A 155 5.82 10.86 -4.38
N ILE A 156 6.93 10.14 -4.49
CA ILE A 156 7.79 9.86 -3.32
C ILE A 156 8.62 11.10 -2.94
N SER A 157 9.27 11.72 -3.93
CA SER A 157 10.07 12.94 -3.73
C SER A 157 9.29 14.23 -4.02
N PHE A 158 8.07 14.12 -4.54
CA PHE A 158 7.25 15.24 -5.02
C PHE A 158 7.93 16.08 -6.10
N LYS A 159 8.79 15.45 -6.92
CA LYS A 159 9.41 16.10 -8.07
C LYS A 159 8.33 16.39 -9.12
N ASN A 160 8.26 17.65 -9.56
CA ASN A 160 7.28 18.17 -10.54
C ASN A 160 5.81 17.96 -10.11
N ALA A 161 5.55 17.65 -8.84
CA ALA A 161 4.22 17.38 -8.34
C ALA A 161 3.50 18.66 -7.89
N ILE A 162 2.18 18.61 -7.84
CA ILE A 162 1.37 19.60 -7.13
C ILE A 162 1.80 19.60 -5.64
N PRO A 163 1.87 20.77 -4.96
CA PRO A 163 2.20 20.83 -3.54
C PRO A 163 1.36 19.85 -2.70
N PRO A 164 1.93 19.18 -1.67
CA PRO A 164 1.28 18.09 -0.94
C PRO A 164 -0.15 18.35 -0.47
N LEU A 165 -0.38 19.51 0.16
CA LEU A 165 -1.68 19.88 0.73
C LEU A 165 -2.69 20.30 -0.33
N GLU A 166 -2.23 20.66 -1.53
CA GLU A 166 -3.11 20.97 -2.65
C GLU A 166 -3.47 19.70 -3.44
N LEU A 167 -2.51 18.77 -3.57
CA LEU A 167 -2.72 17.49 -4.24
C LEU A 167 -3.65 16.58 -3.42
N GLN A 168 -3.36 16.42 -2.13
CA GLN A 168 -4.11 15.55 -1.23
C GLN A 168 -4.95 16.42 -0.29
N GLN A 169 -6.27 16.40 -0.51
CA GLN A 169 -7.21 17.29 0.18
C GLN A 169 -8.05 16.58 1.24
N GLN A 170 -8.05 15.25 1.29
CA GLN A 170 -8.79 14.51 2.31
C GLN A 170 -8.11 14.71 3.67
N PRO A 171 -8.85 15.01 4.75
CA PRO A 171 -8.26 15.12 6.08
C PRO A 171 -7.70 13.77 6.52
N THR A 172 -6.49 13.76 7.07
CA THR A 172 -5.94 12.50 7.62
C THR A 172 -6.67 12.15 8.91
N ILE A 173 -6.74 10.86 9.25
CA ILE A 173 -7.27 10.41 10.54
C ILE A 173 -6.43 10.98 11.69
N PHE A 174 -5.12 11.16 11.48
CA PHE A 174 -4.20 11.78 12.43
C PHE A 174 -4.59 13.24 12.73
N GLU A 175 -4.85 14.07 11.71
CA GLU A 175 -5.31 15.47 11.90
C GLU A 175 -6.61 15.51 12.68
N ARG A 176 -7.55 14.64 12.34
CA ARG A 176 -8.88 14.62 12.94
C ARG A 176 -8.86 14.17 14.41
N LEU A 177 -8.01 13.20 14.74
CA LEU A 177 -7.79 12.79 16.13
C LEU A 177 -7.12 13.90 16.94
N SER A 178 -6.06 14.52 16.41
CA SER A 178 -5.38 15.62 17.07
C SER A 178 -6.28 16.85 17.27
N ALA A 179 -7.21 17.11 16.35
CA ALA A 179 -8.22 18.16 16.49
C ALA A 179 -9.25 17.89 17.61
N GLN A 180 -9.31 16.67 18.14
CA GLN A 180 -10.10 16.29 19.32
C GLN A 180 -9.22 16.09 20.57
N ASP A 181 -8.00 16.66 20.57
CA ASP A 181 -7.01 16.54 21.65
C ASP A 181 -6.60 15.09 21.96
N VAL A 182 -6.82 14.17 21.02
CA VAL A 182 -6.29 12.80 21.12
C VAL A 182 -4.79 12.85 20.86
N ARG A 183 -4.02 12.19 21.72
CA ARG A 183 -2.57 12.08 21.54
C ARG A 183 -2.26 11.20 20.33
N VAL A 184 -1.59 11.77 19.34
CA VAL A 184 -1.20 11.11 18.10
C VAL A 184 0.29 11.27 17.88
N THR A 185 1.02 10.16 17.76
CA THR A 185 2.48 10.19 17.61
C THR A 185 2.93 9.28 16.48
N SER A 186 3.79 9.79 15.59
CA SER A 186 4.47 8.99 14.57
C SER A 186 5.92 8.75 14.96
N SER A 187 6.40 7.51 14.83
CA SER A 187 7.79 7.13 15.05
C SER A 187 8.39 6.60 13.76
N GLY A 188 9.46 7.25 13.28
CA GLY A 188 10.06 6.91 12.00
C GLY A 188 11.43 7.53 11.77
N LEU A 189 11.92 7.46 10.53
CA LEU A 189 13.23 8.02 10.17
C LEU A 189 13.16 9.55 10.06
N PRO A 190 14.25 10.28 10.37
CA PRO A 190 14.32 11.75 10.25
C PRO A 190 13.97 12.27 8.86
N LYS A 191 14.46 11.59 7.82
CA LYS A 191 14.20 12.00 6.42
C LYS A 191 12.71 12.00 6.02
N PHE A 192 11.84 11.36 6.80
CA PHE A 192 10.40 11.32 6.53
C PHE A 192 9.60 12.31 7.39
N ALA A 193 10.17 12.86 8.46
CA ALA A 193 9.44 13.72 9.41
C ALA A 193 8.74 14.91 8.73
N PHE A 194 9.39 15.47 7.72
CA PHE A 194 8.89 16.62 6.95
C PHE A 194 8.81 16.34 5.45
N SER A 195 8.86 15.07 5.04
CA SER A 195 8.76 14.74 3.62
C SER A 195 7.39 15.14 3.08
N ALA A 196 7.37 15.48 1.80
CA ALA A 196 6.16 15.87 1.10
C ALA A 196 5.08 14.75 1.14
N LEU A 197 5.49 13.48 1.04
CA LEU A 197 4.58 12.35 1.21
C LEU A 197 3.98 12.25 2.62
N THR A 198 4.78 12.46 3.68
CA THR A 198 4.24 12.49 5.05
C THR A 198 3.24 13.65 5.21
N GLN A 199 3.52 14.82 4.62
CA GLN A 199 2.58 15.94 4.64
C GLN A 199 1.27 15.63 3.89
N ALA A 200 1.34 14.96 2.74
CA ALA A 200 0.16 14.56 1.98
C ALA A 200 -0.64 13.46 2.69
N ALA A 201 0.00 12.42 3.21
CA ALA A 201 -0.67 11.19 3.62
C ALA A 201 -0.87 11.05 5.14
N LEU A 202 0.03 11.61 5.96
CA LEU A 202 0.18 11.25 7.38
C LEU A 202 0.32 12.47 8.31
N ARG A 203 0.01 13.68 7.82
CA ARG A 203 0.09 14.93 8.61
C ARG A 203 -0.85 14.87 9.81
N GLY A 204 -0.57 15.67 10.84
CA GLY A 204 -1.41 15.80 12.04
C GLY A 204 -0.88 15.08 13.29
N SER A 205 0.19 14.30 13.18
CA SER A 205 0.85 13.64 14.33
C SER A 205 2.08 14.40 14.84
N ASP A 206 2.39 14.29 16.13
CA ASP A 206 3.73 14.61 16.64
C ASP A 206 4.75 13.59 16.11
N TYR A 207 5.72 14.03 15.31
CA TYR A 207 6.68 13.13 14.69
C TYR A 207 7.98 13.01 15.52
N ILE A 208 8.25 11.82 16.03
CA ILE A 208 9.49 11.49 16.76
C ILE A 208 10.42 10.72 15.84
N SER A 209 11.48 11.39 15.38
CA SER A 209 12.44 10.81 14.45
C SER A 209 13.67 10.21 15.12
N ASN A 210 14.11 9.03 14.69
CA ASN A 210 15.40 8.44 15.07
C ASN A 210 16.00 7.61 13.91
N ASP A 211 17.31 7.73 13.68
CA ASP A 211 18.01 6.88 12.70
C ASP A 211 18.24 5.45 13.21
N ASP A 212 18.38 5.27 14.53
CA ASP A 212 18.54 3.97 15.16
C ASP A 212 17.19 3.24 15.23
N PRO A 213 17.05 2.04 14.61
CA PRO A 213 15.81 1.28 14.66
C PRO A 213 15.32 0.95 16.07
N ARG A 214 16.22 0.63 17.02
CA ARG A 214 15.83 0.34 18.42
C ARG A 214 15.30 1.59 19.11
N LYS A 215 15.86 2.76 18.82
CA LYS A 215 15.35 4.03 19.36
C LYS A 215 13.96 4.37 18.80
N ARG A 216 13.67 4.03 17.53
CA ARG A 216 12.32 4.15 16.96
C ARG A 216 11.31 3.27 17.70
N ILE A 217 11.67 2.02 18.00
CA ILE A 217 10.83 1.12 18.81
C ILE A 217 10.62 1.69 20.23
N ALA A 218 11.69 2.16 20.87
CA ALA A 218 11.61 2.75 22.20
C ALA A 218 10.73 4.02 22.23
N ALA A 219 10.82 4.87 21.21
CA ALA A 219 9.96 6.05 21.06
C ALA A 219 8.48 5.66 20.90
N ALA A 220 8.17 4.66 20.06
CA ALA A 220 6.80 4.16 19.90
C ALA A 220 6.26 3.58 21.22
N ALA A 221 7.07 2.78 21.92
CA ALA A 221 6.70 2.22 23.21
C ALA A 221 6.52 3.29 24.30
N GLN A 222 7.33 4.34 24.28
CA GLN A 222 7.22 5.47 25.19
C GLN A 222 5.95 6.30 24.92
N ALA A 223 5.62 6.55 23.65
CA ALA A 223 4.39 7.25 23.26
C ALA A 223 3.13 6.47 23.71
N ALA A 224 3.16 5.14 23.57
CA ALA A 224 2.06 4.25 23.97
C ALA A 224 1.75 4.25 25.48
N LYS A 225 2.60 4.84 26.34
CA LYS A 225 2.31 5.04 27.77
C LYS A 225 1.18 6.04 28.04
N THR A 226 0.91 6.91 27.08
CA THR A 226 -0.24 7.83 27.13
C THR A 226 -1.34 7.26 26.22
N PRO A 227 -2.63 7.26 26.59
CA PRO A 227 -3.72 6.84 25.69
C PRO A 227 -3.73 7.55 24.33
N GLY A 228 -4.27 6.92 23.28
CA GLY A 228 -4.32 7.45 21.88
C GLY A 228 -3.66 6.56 20.81
N LEU A 229 -3.27 7.15 19.67
CA LEU A 229 -2.74 6.44 18.49
C LEU A 229 -1.23 6.67 18.27
N THR A 230 -0.44 5.61 18.27
CA THR A 230 0.98 5.64 17.86
C THR A 230 1.13 4.94 16.51
N TYR A 231 1.72 5.62 15.53
CA TYR A 231 2.09 5.05 14.24
C TYR A 231 3.60 4.75 14.20
N LEU A 232 3.97 3.53 13.84
CA LEU A 232 5.35 3.09 13.67
C LEU A 232 5.57 2.60 12.24
N TYR A 233 6.54 3.17 11.55
CA TYR A 233 6.85 2.77 10.16
C TYR A 233 8.19 2.05 10.05
N LEU A 234 8.18 0.85 9.47
CA LEU A 234 9.34 -0.02 9.24
C LEU A 234 9.53 -0.24 7.74
N ARG A 235 10.52 0.42 7.15
CA ARG A 235 10.72 0.49 5.69
C ARG A 235 11.64 -0.57 5.08
N ASP A 236 12.26 -1.40 5.92
CA ASP A 236 13.50 -2.07 5.54
C ASP A 236 13.26 -3.30 4.64
N THR A 237 12.11 -3.96 4.78
CA THR A 237 11.67 -5.10 3.96
C THR A 237 11.52 -4.73 2.49
N ASP A 238 10.75 -3.68 2.18
CA ASP A 238 10.64 -3.13 0.83
C ASP A 238 12.00 -2.74 0.23
N LYS A 239 12.73 -1.87 0.96
CA LYS A 239 14.03 -1.36 0.49
C LYS A 239 14.99 -2.50 0.13
N VAL A 240 15.07 -3.53 0.98
CA VAL A 240 15.98 -4.66 0.75
C VAL A 240 15.43 -5.57 -0.35
N GLY A 241 14.12 -5.76 -0.43
CA GLY A 241 13.44 -6.52 -1.49
C GLY A 241 13.77 -5.97 -2.87
N HIS A 242 13.55 -4.66 -3.08
CA HIS A 242 13.91 -4.00 -4.34
C HIS A 242 15.39 -4.08 -4.70
N ASN A 243 16.32 -4.14 -3.73
CA ASN A 243 17.74 -4.17 -4.05
C ASN A 243 18.31 -5.58 -4.24
N TYR A 244 17.68 -6.61 -3.67
CA TYR A 244 18.28 -7.94 -3.56
C TYR A 244 17.33 -9.13 -3.82
N GLY A 245 16.03 -8.89 -3.91
CA GLY A 245 15.01 -9.95 -4.00
C GLY A 245 14.36 -10.23 -2.65
N TRP A 246 13.04 -10.36 -2.60
CA TRP A 246 12.30 -10.62 -1.35
C TRP A 246 12.56 -12.02 -0.77
N ASP A 247 13.08 -12.95 -1.57
CA ASP A 247 13.46 -14.30 -1.15
C ASP A 247 14.95 -14.48 -0.86
N SER A 248 15.76 -13.41 -1.01
CA SER A 248 17.20 -13.44 -0.78
C SER A 248 17.60 -13.57 0.68
N ASP A 249 18.80 -14.09 0.96
CA ASP A 249 19.38 -14.13 2.32
C ASP A 249 19.43 -12.74 2.98
N LYS A 250 19.63 -11.68 2.19
CA LYS A 250 19.66 -10.30 2.70
C LYS A 250 18.28 -9.85 3.15
N TRP A 251 17.24 -10.22 2.40
CA TRP A 251 15.87 -9.96 2.79
C TRP A 251 15.47 -10.78 4.01
N ILE A 252 15.77 -12.09 4.03
CA ILE A 252 15.50 -12.97 5.18
C ILE A 252 16.13 -12.43 6.45
N GLY A 253 17.42 -12.07 6.43
CA GLY A 253 18.07 -11.46 7.60
C GLY A 253 17.49 -10.09 7.98
N THR A 254 16.85 -9.37 7.04
CA THR A 254 16.13 -8.12 7.33
C THR A 254 14.77 -8.40 7.97
N TYR A 255 14.06 -9.41 7.46
CA TYR A 255 12.80 -9.87 7.99
C TYR A 255 12.92 -10.39 9.43
N GLU A 256 13.97 -11.18 9.73
CA GLU A 256 14.30 -11.60 11.10
C GLU A 256 14.53 -10.41 12.05
N ARG A 257 15.17 -9.34 11.56
CA ARG A 257 15.38 -8.10 12.33
C ARG A 257 14.08 -7.34 12.57
N VAL A 258 13.19 -7.29 11.58
CA VAL A 258 11.87 -6.66 11.70
C VAL A 258 11.01 -7.43 12.70
N ASP A 259 10.96 -8.77 12.62
CA ASP A 259 10.28 -9.62 13.60
C ASP A 259 10.81 -9.37 15.03
N ALA A 260 12.13 -9.33 15.20
CA ALA A 260 12.75 -9.04 16.49
C ALA A 260 12.41 -7.64 17.02
N GLN A 261 12.29 -6.64 16.15
CA GLN A 261 11.86 -5.28 16.50
C GLN A 261 10.41 -5.22 16.94
N LEU A 262 9.51 -5.92 16.25
CA LEU A 262 8.10 -6.03 16.60
C LEU A 262 7.93 -6.79 17.93
N GLY A 263 8.66 -7.89 18.12
CA GLY A 263 8.69 -8.59 19.40
C GLY A 263 9.26 -7.73 20.54
N LEU A 264 10.24 -6.87 20.27
CA LEU A 264 10.73 -5.89 21.24
C LEU A 264 9.67 -4.83 21.58
N LEU A 265 8.97 -4.30 20.58
CA LEU A 265 7.86 -3.37 20.78
C LEU A 265 6.82 -3.98 21.73
N ARG A 266 6.36 -5.19 21.42
CA ARG A 266 5.38 -5.96 22.22
C ARG A 266 5.77 -6.14 23.69
N ARG A 267 7.06 -6.28 23.99
CA ARG A 267 7.55 -6.37 25.39
C ARG A 267 7.76 -5.01 26.07
N SER A 268 7.82 -3.94 25.29
CA SER A 268 8.19 -2.59 25.78
C SER A 268 7.01 -1.66 25.99
N VAL A 269 5.88 -1.91 25.30
CA VAL A 269 4.63 -1.16 25.51
C VAL A 269 3.96 -1.55 26.84
N PRO A 270 3.11 -0.69 27.43
CA PRO A 270 2.29 -1.06 28.58
C PRO A 270 1.39 -2.27 28.31
N LYS A 271 1.09 -3.05 29.35
CA LYS A 271 0.09 -4.13 29.27
C LYS A 271 -1.27 -3.59 28.82
N GLY A 272 -1.97 -4.33 27.98
CA GLY A 272 -3.25 -3.93 27.41
C GLY A 272 -3.14 -2.95 26.23
N THR A 273 -1.93 -2.60 25.79
CA THR A 273 -1.74 -1.84 24.54
C THR A 273 -2.09 -2.75 23.36
N LEU A 274 -3.00 -2.29 22.51
CA LEU A 274 -3.30 -2.94 21.23
C LEU A 274 -2.16 -2.68 20.25
N ILE A 275 -1.73 -3.73 19.55
CA ILE A 275 -0.75 -3.65 18.47
C ILE A 275 -1.41 -4.18 17.20
N VAL A 276 -1.45 -3.34 16.16
CA VAL A 276 -1.93 -3.72 14.82
C VAL A 276 -0.74 -3.70 13.88
N ILE A 277 -0.41 -4.84 13.28
CA ILE A 277 0.68 -4.97 12.31
C ILE A 277 0.07 -5.08 10.92
N VAL A 278 0.42 -4.13 10.04
CA VAL A 278 -0.11 -4.03 8.67
C VAL A 278 1.01 -3.78 7.67
N ALA A 279 0.73 -3.89 6.38
CA ALA A 279 1.62 -3.46 5.30
C ALA A 279 0.87 -2.57 4.31
N ASP A 280 1.61 -1.84 3.48
CA ASP A 280 1.07 -1.09 2.35
C ASP A 280 0.88 -1.96 1.11
N HIS A 281 1.79 -2.90 0.86
CA HIS A 281 1.71 -3.89 -0.21
C HIS A 281 2.61 -5.10 0.09
N GLY A 282 2.53 -6.10 -0.78
CA GLY A 282 3.51 -7.18 -0.87
C GLY A 282 4.52 -6.98 -1.99
N MET A 283 5.12 -8.07 -2.44
CA MET A 283 6.24 -8.03 -3.39
C MET A 283 6.33 -9.31 -4.19
N ILE A 284 6.61 -9.20 -5.49
CA ILE A 284 6.90 -10.32 -6.39
C ILE A 284 8.37 -10.37 -6.78
N THR A 285 8.83 -11.54 -7.19
CA THR A 285 10.11 -11.70 -7.89
C THR A 285 9.93 -11.35 -9.36
N THR A 286 10.85 -10.56 -9.92
CA THR A 286 10.87 -10.26 -11.36
C THR A 286 11.61 -11.35 -12.13
N ASP A 287 11.29 -11.47 -13.40
CA ASP A 287 12.04 -12.31 -14.35
C ASP A 287 12.63 -11.42 -15.46
N PRO A 288 13.97 -11.36 -15.61
CA PRO A 288 14.63 -10.58 -16.66
C PRO A 288 14.15 -10.91 -18.09
N GLU A 289 13.75 -12.15 -18.35
CA GLU A 289 13.23 -12.57 -19.66
C GLU A 289 11.79 -12.12 -19.89
N SER A 290 11.09 -11.71 -18.82
CA SER A 290 9.72 -11.22 -18.83
C SER A 290 9.64 -9.68 -18.77
N VAL A 291 10.75 -8.98 -18.99
CA VAL A 291 10.80 -7.51 -19.05
C VAL A 291 10.33 -7.03 -20.43
N ILE A 292 9.34 -6.14 -20.45
CA ILE A 292 8.83 -5.49 -21.65
C ILE A 292 9.33 -4.06 -21.68
N ASP A 293 10.35 -3.79 -22.50
CA ASP A 293 10.81 -2.42 -22.77
C ASP A 293 9.99 -1.80 -23.89
N ILE A 294 9.11 -0.86 -23.54
CA ILE A 294 8.19 -0.21 -24.48
C ILE A 294 8.93 0.67 -25.50
N ALA A 295 10.19 1.02 -25.24
CA ALA A 295 11.03 1.73 -26.19
C ALA A 295 11.38 0.89 -27.42
N GLN A 296 11.35 -0.45 -27.29
CA GLN A 296 11.71 -1.38 -28.38
C GLN A 296 10.53 -1.75 -29.28
N ASP A 297 9.29 -1.43 -28.88
CA ASP A 297 8.09 -1.70 -29.67
C ASP A 297 7.33 -0.40 -29.96
N GLN A 298 7.57 0.16 -31.14
CA GLN A 298 6.94 1.42 -31.58
C GLN A 298 5.41 1.36 -31.57
N ARG A 299 4.80 0.17 -31.67
CA ARG A 299 3.34 0.02 -31.60
C ARG A 299 2.82 0.49 -30.25
N LEU A 300 3.51 0.17 -29.15
CA LEU A 300 3.08 0.51 -27.79
C LEU A 300 3.06 2.03 -27.53
N MET A 301 3.85 2.80 -28.29
CA MET A 301 3.97 4.25 -28.10
C MET A 301 3.16 5.08 -29.09
N GLN A 302 2.49 4.46 -30.07
CA GLN A 302 1.68 5.19 -31.05
C GLN A 302 0.49 5.89 -30.36
N GLY A 303 0.41 7.22 -30.49
CA GLY A 303 -0.67 8.02 -29.90
C GLY A 303 -0.53 8.24 -28.38
N VAL A 304 0.63 7.96 -27.79
CA VAL A 304 0.91 8.13 -26.36
C VAL A 304 1.85 9.31 -26.15
N ALA A 305 1.36 10.37 -25.50
CA ALA A 305 2.11 11.57 -25.17
C ALA A 305 3.03 11.37 -23.96
N HIS A 306 2.53 10.70 -22.92
CA HIS A 306 3.28 10.46 -21.69
C HIS A 306 3.07 9.06 -21.14
N VAL A 307 4.05 8.59 -20.37
CA VAL A 307 4.03 7.31 -19.64
C VAL A 307 4.33 7.61 -18.17
N GLY A 308 3.39 7.24 -17.30
CA GLY A 308 3.52 7.31 -15.85
C GLY A 308 3.22 5.97 -15.18
N GLY A 309 2.93 5.99 -13.88
CA GLY A 309 2.74 4.81 -13.05
C GLY A 309 4.05 4.21 -12.57
N GLU A 310 4.12 2.88 -12.59
CA GLU A 310 5.27 2.07 -12.18
C GLU A 310 5.35 0.78 -12.99
N PRO A 311 6.45 0.01 -12.93
CA PRO A 311 6.65 -1.13 -13.83
C PRO A 311 5.57 -2.22 -13.77
N ARG A 312 4.81 -2.28 -12.68
CA ARG A 312 3.70 -3.22 -12.49
C ARG A 312 2.33 -2.62 -12.80
N CYS A 313 2.21 -1.30 -12.87
CA CYS A 313 0.98 -0.61 -13.22
C CYS A 313 1.30 0.69 -13.95
N VAL A 314 1.38 0.62 -15.28
CA VAL A 314 1.73 1.75 -16.15
C VAL A 314 0.46 2.54 -16.48
N MET A 315 0.58 3.86 -16.51
CA MET A 315 -0.46 4.78 -16.96
C MET A 315 -0.01 5.46 -18.25
N LEU A 316 -0.82 5.36 -19.30
CA LEU A 316 -0.57 5.97 -20.61
C LEU A 316 -1.47 7.17 -20.77
N TYR A 317 -0.90 8.29 -21.17
CA TYR A 317 -1.63 9.53 -21.44
C TYR A 317 -1.64 9.74 -22.95
N ALA A 318 -2.83 9.87 -23.54
CA ALA A 318 -3.02 9.92 -24.98
C ALA A 318 -2.59 11.28 -25.56
N GLU A 319 -2.12 11.28 -26.81
CA GLU A 319 -1.98 12.53 -27.57
C GLU A 319 -3.35 13.17 -27.82
N GLN A 320 -3.37 14.49 -28.03
CA GLN A 320 -4.61 15.22 -28.25
C GLN A 320 -5.36 14.70 -29.50
N GLY A 321 -6.59 14.23 -29.31
CA GLY A 321 -7.44 13.73 -30.39
C GLY A 321 -7.33 12.22 -30.65
N GLU A 322 -6.38 11.54 -30.00
CA GLU A 322 -6.30 10.09 -30.01
C GLU A 322 -7.42 9.47 -29.15
N ASN A 323 -7.94 8.33 -29.60
CA ASN A 323 -8.96 7.59 -28.87
C ASN A 323 -8.29 6.59 -27.91
N PRO A 324 -8.52 6.69 -26.58
CA PRO A 324 -7.95 5.76 -25.60
C PRO A 324 -8.25 4.28 -25.89
N GLU A 325 -9.40 3.96 -26.50
CA GLU A 325 -9.76 2.57 -26.80
C GLU A 325 -8.88 1.97 -27.91
N ASP A 326 -8.40 2.78 -28.86
CA ASP A 326 -7.50 2.32 -29.91
C ASP A 326 -6.11 2.01 -29.34
N ILE A 327 -5.63 2.84 -28.40
CA ILE A 327 -4.41 2.59 -27.63
C ILE A 327 -4.58 1.31 -26.79
N ALA A 328 -5.68 1.20 -26.03
CA ALA A 328 -5.96 0.04 -25.20
C ALA A 328 -6.04 -1.26 -26.02
N THR A 329 -6.72 -1.25 -27.17
CA THR A 329 -6.81 -2.39 -28.08
C THR A 329 -5.44 -2.85 -28.56
N ARG A 330 -4.56 -1.90 -28.92
CA ARG A 330 -3.20 -2.22 -29.35
C ARG A 330 -2.38 -2.83 -28.23
N TRP A 331 -2.47 -2.27 -27.03
CA TRP A 331 -1.80 -2.80 -25.84
C TRP A 331 -2.31 -4.19 -25.46
N ARG A 332 -3.62 -4.43 -25.49
CA ARG A 332 -4.21 -5.78 -25.29
C ARG A 332 -3.68 -6.78 -26.31
N SER A 333 -3.59 -6.39 -27.57
CA SER A 333 -3.08 -7.24 -28.65
C SER A 333 -1.60 -7.59 -28.48
N VAL A 334 -0.76 -6.63 -28.07
CA VAL A 334 0.68 -6.86 -27.88
C VAL A 334 0.97 -7.63 -26.58
N LEU A 335 0.27 -7.31 -25.50
CA LEU A 335 0.55 -7.90 -24.18
C LEU A 335 -0.17 -9.23 -23.94
N GLU A 336 -1.32 -9.45 -24.57
CA GLU A 336 -2.14 -10.65 -24.37
C GLU A 336 -2.40 -10.91 -22.87
N ASP A 337 -2.09 -12.11 -22.38
CA ASP A 337 -2.32 -12.51 -20.99
C ASP A 337 -1.24 -11.99 -20.00
N ARG A 338 -0.27 -11.22 -20.49
CA ARG A 338 0.82 -10.64 -19.69
C ARG A 338 0.42 -9.38 -18.94
N ALA A 339 -0.73 -8.78 -19.28
CA ALA A 339 -1.25 -7.63 -18.56
C ALA A 339 -2.77 -7.50 -18.71
N GLN A 340 -3.39 -6.88 -17.72
CA GLN A 340 -4.76 -6.40 -17.80
C GLN A 340 -4.75 -4.94 -18.23
N VAL A 341 -5.43 -4.63 -19.34
CA VAL A 341 -5.44 -3.29 -19.94
C VAL A 341 -6.86 -2.72 -19.90
N ARG A 342 -7.00 -1.55 -19.27
CA ARG A 342 -8.26 -0.81 -19.13
C ARG A 342 -8.12 0.58 -19.70
N THR A 343 -9.17 1.13 -20.29
CA THR A 343 -9.29 2.57 -20.41
C THR A 343 -9.57 3.20 -19.05
N ARG A 344 -9.33 4.50 -18.91
CA ARG A 344 -9.65 5.27 -17.70
C ARG A 344 -11.10 5.08 -17.26
N SER A 345 -12.06 5.17 -18.18
CA SER A 345 -13.47 4.93 -17.89
C SER A 345 -13.70 3.53 -17.34
N GLN A 346 -13.16 2.49 -17.98
CA GLN A 346 -13.28 1.12 -17.51
C GLN A 346 -12.69 0.96 -16.10
N ALA A 347 -11.50 1.53 -15.84
CA ALA A 347 -10.88 1.47 -14.53
C ALA A 347 -11.73 2.17 -13.44
N MET A 348 -12.35 3.31 -13.77
CA MET A 348 -13.24 4.04 -12.87
C MET A 348 -14.54 3.27 -12.60
N ASP A 349 -15.16 2.72 -13.66
CA ASP A 349 -16.40 1.94 -13.57
C ASP A 349 -16.21 0.64 -12.78
N GLU A 350 -15.05 0.01 -12.91
CA GLU A 350 -14.66 -1.19 -12.13
C GLU A 350 -14.16 -0.85 -10.71
N GLY A 351 -14.11 0.43 -10.34
CA GLY A 351 -13.74 0.85 -8.99
C GLY A 351 -12.24 0.71 -8.65
N VAL A 352 -11.36 0.65 -9.65
CA VAL A 352 -9.89 0.51 -9.46
C VAL A 352 -9.34 1.51 -8.45
N TYR A 353 -9.76 2.76 -8.55
CA TYR A 353 -9.30 3.85 -7.68
C TYR A 353 -10.31 4.19 -6.56
N GLY A 354 -11.38 3.40 -6.40
CA GLY A 354 -12.58 3.78 -5.63
C GLY A 354 -13.32 4.97 -6.26
N PRO A 355 -14.17 5.69 -5.50
CA PRO A 355 -14.76 6.93 -5.97
C PRO A 355 -13.68 7.94 -6.42
N VAL A 356 -13.85 8.49 -7.63
CA VAL A 356 -12.90 9.44 -8.22
C VAL A 356 -13.47 10.85 -8.21
N GLU A 357 -12.74 11.79 -7.61
CA GLU A 357 -13.09 13.21 -7.68
C GLU A 357 -12.72 13.79 -9.05
N ALA A 358 -13.55 14.72 -9.55
CA ALA A 358 -13.32 15.37 -10.85
C ALA A 358 -11.95 16.04 -10.98
N ARG A 359 -11.35 16.51 -9.87
CA ARG A 359 -9.99 17.08 -9.86
C ARG A 359 -8.88 16.03 -10.01
N VAL A 360 -9.15 14.78 -9.67
CA VAL A 360 -8.21 13.66 -9.68
C VAL A 360 -8.23 12.94 -11.02
N GLU A 361 -9.37 12.90 -11.70
CA GLU A 361 -9.55 12.23 -12.99
C GLU A 361 -8.46 12.58 -14.05
N PRO A 362 -7.99 13.85 -14.19
CA PRO A 362 -6.92 14.18 -15.14
C PRO A 362 -5.53 13.65 -14.75
N MET A 363 -5.35 13.18 -13.52
CA MET A 363 -4.10 12.59 -13.03
C MET A 363 -4.01 11.09 -13.33
N ILE A 364 -5.13 10.46 -13.68
CA ILE A 364 -5.21 9.06 -14.06
C ILE A 364 -4.95 8.97 -15.56
N GLY A 365 -4.09 8.04 -16.00
CA GLY A 365 -3.84 7.82 -17.42
C GLY A 365 -5.10 7.44 -18.18
N ASP A 366 -5.16 7.79 -19.46
CA ASP A 366 -6.22 7.40 -20.39
C ASP A 366 -6.33 5.88 -20.56
N VAL A 367 -5.20 5.18 -20.44
CA VAL A 367 -5.11 3.73 -20.41
C VAL A 367 -4.25 3.28 -19.23
N ILE A 368 -4.73 2.30 -18.47
CA ILE A 368 -4.08 1.71 -17.32
C ILE A 368 -3.70 0.28 -17.69
N VAL A 369 -2.44 -0.08 -17.46
CA VAL A 369 -1.86 -1.38 -17.81
C VAL A 369 -1.27 -2.01 -16.57
N SER A 370 -1.98 -2.99 -16.01
CA SER A 370 -1.56 -3.72 -14.82
C SER A 370 -0.90 -5.03 -15.24
N ALA A 371 0.39 -5.15 -14.99
CA ALA A 371 1.17 -6.32 -15.37
C ALA A 371 0.69 -7.55 -14.59
N ALA A 372 0.50 -8.67 -15.29
CA ALA A 372 0.16 -9.96 -14.70
C ALA A 372 1.44 -10.78 -14.49
N LYS A 373 1.32 -11.93 -13.80
CA LYS A 373 2.45 -12.86 -13.62
C LYS A 373 3.67 -12.13 -13.03
N VAL A 374 4.87 -12.43 -13.52
CA VAL A 374 6.15 -11.80 -13.13
C VAL A 374 6.59 -10.64 -14.04
N VAL A 375 5.73 -10.21 -14.97
CA VAL A 375 6.07 -9.25 -16.04
C VAL A 375 6.35 -7.86 -15.48
N THR A 376 7.33 -7.17 -16.04
CA THR A 376 7.54 -5.74 -15.77
C THR A 376 7.53 -4.95 -17.07
N ILE A 377 6.95 -3.76 -17.03
CA ILE A 377 6.84 -2.87 -18.19
C ILE A 377 7.71 -1.64 -17.90
N VAL A 378 8.74 -1.44 -18.71
CA VAL A 378 9.77 -0.42 -18.48
C VAL A 378 9.93 0.47 -19.71
N ASP A 379 10.63 1.59 -19.54
CA ASP A 379 10.95 2.50 -20.64
C ASP A 379 12.42 2.94 -20.58
N SER A 380 13.25 2.31 -21.40
CA SER A 380 14.70 2.59 -21.45
C SER A 380 15.06 3.98 -21.95
N ARG A 381 14.11 4.75 -22.50
CA ARG A 381 14.36 6.16 -22.91
C ARG A 381 14.44 7.09 -21.71
N THR A 382 13.78 6.75 -20.60
CA THR A 382 13.62 7.64 -19.44
C THR A 382 14.10 7.03 -18.13
N GLN A 383 14.13 5.70 -18.03
CA GLN A 383 14.48 4.99 -16.81
C GLN A 383 15.94 4.55 -16.81
N ALA A 384 16.61 4.69 -15.66
CA ALA A 384 17.97 4.20 -15.48
C ALA A 384 18.00 2.67 -15.46
N GLU A 385 19.09 2.07 -15.94
CA GLU A 385 19.30 0.60 -16.02
C GLU A 385 18.94 -0.13 -14.72
N LYS A 386 19.42 0.37 -13.57
CA LYS A 386 19.10 -0.23 -12.27
C LYS A 386 17.59 -0.28 -11.98
N ALA A 387 16.83 0.75 -12.38
CA ALA A 387 15.39 0.81 -12.12
C ALA A 387 14.61 -0.16 -13.00
N MET A 388 15.14 -0.50 -14.18
CA MET A 388 14.52 -1.46 -15.11
C MET A 388 14.75 -2.92 -14.71
N HIS A 389 15.80 -3.20 -13.92
CA HIS A 389 16.22 -4.56 -13.56
C HIS A 389 16.19 -4.80 -12.04
N LEU A 390 15.20 -4.26 -11.33
CA LEU A 390 15.01 -4.56 -9.92
C LEU A 390 14.60 -6.03 -9.74
N PRO A 391 15.25 -6.81 -8.85
CA PRO A 391 14.95 -8.24 -8.63
C PRO A 391 13.58 -8.52 -8.00
N SER A 392 12.97 -7.50 -7.41
CA SER A 392 11.61 -7.61 -6.88
C SER A 392 10.90 -6.27 -7.00
N VAL A 393 9.60 -6.33 -7.28
CA VAL A 393 8.73 -5.18 -7.53
C VAL A 393 7.32 -5.44 -7.02
N HIS A 394 6.52 -4.37 -6.99
CA HIS A 394 5.11 -4.38 -6.65
C HIS A 394 4.39 -3.33 -7.51
N GLY A 395 3.07 -3.24 -7.39
CA GLY A 395 2.24 -2.19 -7.98
C GLY A 395 0.98 -2.69 -8.69
N SER A 396 0.91 -3.99 -9.02
CA SER A 396 -0.24 -4.60 -9.71
C SER A 396 -1.25 -5.22 -8.73
N LEU A 397 -2.21 -5.99 -9.27
CA LEU A 397 -3.31 -6.62 -8.53
C LEU A 397 -3.10 -8.11 -8.23
N THR A 398 -1.87 -8.63 -8.30
CA THR A 398 -1.69 -10.04 -7.91
C THR A 398 -1.92 -10.21 -6.41
N MET A 399 -2.28 -11.42 -5.96
CA MET A 399 -2.44 -11.68 -4.52
C MET A 399 -1.15 -11.39 -3.76
N LEU A 400 0.01 -11.75 -4.33
CA LEU A 400 1.32 -11.45 -3.73
C LEU A 400 1.60 -9.96 -3.53
N GLU A 401 1.02 -9.09 -4.35
CA GLU A 401 1.21 -7.63 -4.25
C GLU A 401 0.11 -6.98 -3.38
N SER A 402 -1.12 -7.47 -3.48
CA SER A 402 -2.30 -6.76 -2.97
C SER A 402 -2.91 -7.35 -1.69
N ASP A 403 -2.59 -8.58 -1.32
CA ASP A 403 -2.95 -9.14 -0.01
C ASP A 403 -1.88 -8.79 1.03
N ILE A 404 -2.30 -8.05 2.04
CA ILE A 404 -1.44 -7.56 3.12
C ILE A 404 -1.88 -8.15 4.47
N PRO A 405 -0.96 -8.30 5.44
CA PRO A 405 -1.33 -8.74 6.78
C PRO A 405 -2.13 -7.66 7.51
N CYS A 406 -3.01 -8.08 8.40
CA CYS A 406 -3.58 -7.26 9.45
C CYS A 406 -3.59 -8.10 10.73
N LEU A 407 -2.47 -8.09 11.45
CA LEU A 407 -2.27 -8.93 12.62
C LEU A 407 -2.59 -8.15 13.88
N ILE A 408 -3.42 -8.73 14.73
CA ILE A 408 -3.88 -8.16 15.98
C ILE A 408 -3.16 -8.85 17.14
N ASP A 409 -2.62 -8.05 18.06
CA ASP A 409 -2.01 -8.49 19.32
C ASP A 409 -2.36 -7.51 20.44
N VAL A 410 -2.36 -7.98 21.69
CA VAL A 410 -2.56 -7.17 22.89
C VAL A 410 -1.45 -7.48 23.89
N ALA A 411 -0.78 -6.42 24.37
CA ALA A 411 0.43 -6.49 25.18
C ALA A 411 0.29 -7.10 26.58
#